data_AF-A0A1S9N3Z7-F1
#
_entry.id   AF-A0A1S9N3Z7-F1
#
_cell.length_a   1.000
_cell.length_b   1.000
_cell.length_c   1.000
_cell.angle_alpha   90.00
_cell.angle_beta   90.00
_cell.angle_gamma   90.00
#
_symmetry.space_group_name_H-M   'P 1'
#
loop_
_entity.id
_entity.type
_entity.pdbx_description
1 polymer ?
#
loop_
_entity_poly.entity_id
_entity_poly.type
_entity_poly.pdbx_seq_one_letter_code
_entity_poly.pdbx_strand_id
1 'polypeptide(L)' 'MSKKNYVNILTVILTFIIAHIIYNLTGFHYNFSEGILNLKLLIDLGLWLLIYLSVNMILDKILLSKGK' A
#
# COMPACT_ATOMS: atom_id res chain seq x y z
N MET A 1 15.10 6.88 -16.08
CA MET A 1 14.50 6.16 -14.93
C MET A 1 14.16 4.75 -15.38
N SER A 2 14.57 3.70 -14.66
CA SER A 2 14.29 2.31 -15.07
C SER A 2 12.78 2.02 -14.99
N LYS A 3 12.25 1.16 -15.89
CA LYS A 3 10.84 0.70 -15.88
C LYS A 3 10.44 0.16 -14.49
N LYS A 4 11.37 -0.49 -13.80
CA LYS A 4 11.19 -0.99 -12.43
C LYS A 4 11.01 0.14 -11.40
N ASN A 5 11.74 1.25 -11.55
CA ASN A 5 11.59 2.40 -10.65
C ASN A 5 10.23 3.09 -10.85
N TYR A 6 9.74 3.13 -12.10
CA TYR A 6 8.42 3.65 -12.40
C TYR A 6 7.31 2.78 -11.78
N VAL A 7 7.41 1.45 -11.90
CA VAL A 7 6.48 0.51 -11.27
C VAL A 7 6.48 0.67 -9.74
N ASN A 8 7.66 0.80 -9.11
CA ASN A 8 7.75 1.01 -7.66
C ASN A 8 7.05 2.31 -7.22
N ILE A 9 7.30 3.43 -7.90
CA ILE A 9 6.66 4.71 -7.57
C ILE A 9 5.14 4.62 -7.76
N LEU A 10 4.70 4.03 -8.88
CA LEU A 10 3.28 3.83 -9.16
C LEU A 10 2.62 2.95 -8.09
N THR A 11 3.31 1.91 -7.64
CA THR A 11 2.85 1.00 -6.57
C THR A 11 2.64 1.76 -5.27
N VAL A 12 3.60 2.59 -4.86
CA VAL A 12 3.49 3.40 -3.62
C VAL A 12 2.32 4.38 -3.72
N ILE A 13 2.17 5.08 -4.86
CA ILE A 13 1.09 6.04 -5.08
C ILE A 13 -0.28 5.34 -5.00
N LEU A 14 -0.43 4.20 -5.69
CA LEU A 14 -1.69 3.44 -5.68
C LEU A 14 -1.99 2.86 -4.30
N THR A 15 -0.97 2.36 -3.60
CA THR A 15 -1.11 1.87 -2.22
C THR A 15 -1.63 2.99 -1.31
N PHE A 16 -1.05 4.19 -1.41
CA PHE A 16 -1.50 5.35 -0.63
C PHE A 16 -2.97 5.71 -0.93
N ILE A 17 -3.35 5.77 -2.20
CA ILE A 17 -4.73 6.09 -2.61
C ILE A 17 -5.71 5.05 -2.04
N ILE A 18 -5.41 3.76 -2.22
CA ILE A 18 -6.28 2.66 -1.75
C ILE A 18 -6.39 2.65 -0.22
N ALA A 19 -5.27 2.80 0.48
CA ALA A 19 -5.26 2.88 1.94
C ALA A 19 -6.11 4.08 2.42
N HIS A 20 -5.96 5.25 1.79
CA HIS A 20 -6.74 6.43 2.15
C HIS A 20 -8.25 6.24 1.94
N ILE A 21 -8.64 5.57 0.84
CA ILE A 21 -10.04 5.21 0.61
C ILE A 21 -10.54 4.26 1.71
N ILE A 22 -9.77 3.24 2.07
CA ILE A 22 -10.16 2.29 3.11
C ILE A 22 -10.29 2.98 4.47
N TYR A 23 -9.38 3.88 4.85
CA TYR A 23 -9.51 4.66 6.09
C TYR A 23 -10.77 5.50 6.09
N ASN A 24 -11.08 6.16 4.98
CA ASN A 24 -12.30 6.97 4.86
C ASN A 24 -13.58 6.13 4.92
N LEU A 25 -13.56 4.90 4.39
CA LEU A 25 -14.71 3.97 4.41
C LEU A 25 -14.91 3.30 5.77
N THR A 26 -13.82 2.93 6.43
CA THR A 26 -13.85 2.19 7.70
C THR A 26 -13.88 3.10 8.92
N GLY A 27 -13.57 4.39 8.75
CA GLY A 27 -13.31 5.33 9.84
C GLY A 27 -12.07 4.94 10.68
N PHE A 28 -11.26 3.99 10.19
CA PHE A 28 -10.10 3.50 10.92
C PHE A 28 -8.96 4.52 10.78
N HIS A 29 -8.72 5.25 11.86
CA HIS A 29 -7.60 6.17 11.98
C HIS A 29 -6.74 5.77 13.17
N TYR A 30 -5.55 5.25 12.89
CA TYR A 30 -4.54 5.10 13.94
C TYR A 30 -4.03 6.48 14.36
N ASN A 31 -3.90 6.70 15.67
CA ASN A 31 -3.31 7.90 16.23
C ASN A 31 -2.06 7.52 17.04
N PHE A 32 -0.93 8.14 16.72
CA PHE A 32 0.35 7.93 17.39
C PHE A 32 0.32 8.25 18.90
N SER A 33 -0.61 9.10 19.34
CA SER A 33 -0.82 9.42 20.75
C SER A 33 -1.28 8.21 21.58
N GLU A 34 -1.78 7.14 20.95
CA GLU A 34 -2.16 5.90 21.64
C GLU A 34 -0.96 4.95 21.88
N GLY A 35 0.25 5.37 21.51
CA GLY A 35 1.48 4.60 21.71
C GLY A 35 1.85 3.68 20.55
N ILE A 36 3.12 3.28 20.51
CA ILE A 36 3.76 2.53 19.42
C ILE A 36 3.50 1.01 19.48
N LEU A 37 3.19 0.46 20.66
CA LEU A 37 2.80 -0.94 20.87
C LEU A 37 1.27 -1.10 20.88
N ASN A 38 0.60 -0.46 19.93
CA ASN A 38 -0.84 -0.52 19.82
C ASN A 38 -1.25 -1.49 18.71
N LEU A 39 -2.24 -2.33 19.00
CA LEU A 39 -2.82 -3.27 18.05
C LEU A 39 -3.39 -2.57 16.80
N LYS A 40 -3.83 -1.32 16.94
CA LYS A 40 -4.23 -0.46 15.81
C LYS A 40 -3.07 -0.14 14.87
N LEU A 41 -1.86 0.13 15.38
CA LEU A 41 -0.68 0.35 14.54
C LEU A 41 -0.31 -0.93 13.78
N LEU A 42 -0.41 -2.09 14.45
CA LEU A 42 -0.16 -3.37 13.80
C LEU A 42 -1.16 -3.66 12.67
N ILE A 43 -2.45 -3.40 12.92
CA ILE A 43 -3.49 -3.52 11.89
C ILE A 43 -3.24 -2.53 10.75
N ASP A 44 -2.84 -1.30 11.06
CA ASP A 44 -2.56 -0.26 10.08
C ASP A 44 -1.41 -0.66 9.14
N LEU A 45 -0.28 -1.05 9.72
CA LEU A 45 0.88 -1.55 8.98
C LEU A 45 0.57 -2.82 8.19
N GLY A 46 -0.22 -3.73 8.78
CA GLY A 46 -0.66 -4.96 8.12
C GLY A 46 -1.55 -4.68 6.92
N LEU A 47 -2.49 -3.74 7.04
CA LEU A 47 -3.35 -3.29 5.95
C LEU A 47 -2.52 -2.66 4.83
N TRP A 48 -1.60 -1.77 5.18
CA TRP A 48 -0.70 -1.12 4.23
C TRP A 48 0.14 -2.13 3.46
N LEU A 49 0.74 -3.11 4.16
CA LEU A 49 1.52 -4.16 3.55
C LEU A 49 0.68 -5.04 2.62
N LEU A 50 -0.54 -5.40 3.03
CA LEU A 50 -1.45 -6.24 2.25
C LEU A 50 -1.88 -5.55 0.94
N ILE A 51 -2.20 -4.25 1.02
CA ILE A 51 -2.51 -3.43 -0.16
C ILE A 51 -1.28 -3.34 -1.06
N TYR A 52 -0.10 -3.02 -0.50
CA TYR A 52 1.13 -2.87 -1.27
C TYR A 52 1.48 -4.13 -2.04
N LEU A 53 1.46 -5.29 -1.39
CA LEU A 53 1.72 -6.58 -2.03
C LEU A 53 0.74 -6.85 -3.18
N SER A 54 -0.56 -6.60 -2.94
CA SER A 54 -1.60 -6.82 -3.94
C SER A 54 -1.38 -5.92 -5.17
N VAL A 55 -1.13 -4.62 -4.95
CA VAL A 55 -0.87 -3.66 -6.03
C VAL A 55 0.42 -4.01 -6.77
N ASN A 56 1.50 -4.34 -6.05
CA ASN A 56 2.77 -4.68 -6.66
C ASN A 56 2.66 -5.93 -7.54
N MET A 57 1.99 -6.99 -7.06
CA MET A 57 1.76 -8.21 -7.85
C MET A 57 0.97 -7.94 -9.13
N ILE A 58 -0.07 -7.09 -9.05
CA ILE A 58 -0.89 -6.72 -10.21
C ILE A 58 -0.05 -5.92 -11.21
N LEU A 59 0.67 -4.90 -10.75
CA LEU A 59 1.47 -4.04 -11.62
C LEU A 59 2.65 -4.77 -12.23
N ASP A 60 3.34 -5.63 -11.48
CA ASP A 60 4.41 -6.48 -12.01
C ASP A 60 3.86 -7.40 -13.10
N LYS A 61 2.69 -8.00 -12.88
CA LYS A 61 2.05 -8.86 -13.88
C LYS A 61 1.58 -8.09 -15.12
N ILE A 62 1.12 -6.85 -14.99
CA ILE A 62 0.62 -6.07 -16.14
C ILE A 62 1.77 -5.40 -16.90
N LEU A 63 2.68 -4.75 -16.18
CA LEU A 63 3.69 -3.85 -16.74
C LEU A 63 5.01 -4.56 -17.00
N LEU A 64 5.43 -5.51 -16.16
CA LEU A 64 6.68 -6.25 -16.35
C LEU A 64 6.48 -7.54 -17.14
N SER A 65 5.35 -8.24 -17.01
CA SER A 65 5.09 -9.47 -17.79
C SER A 65 4.94 -9.22 -19.29
N LYS A 66 4.54 -8.01 -19.72
CA LYS A 66 4.46 -7.63 -21.14
C LYS A 66 5.82 -7.36 -21.80
N GLY A 67 6.92 -7.49 -21.04
CA GLY A 67 8.28 -7.24 -21.51
C GLY A 67 9.14 -8.49 -21.72
N LYS A 68 8.56 -9.70 -21.68
CA LYS A 68 9.19 -10.94 -22.13
C LYS A 68 8.56 -11.41 -23.42
#